data_AF-A0A5B6YG57-F1
#
_entry.id   AF-A0A5B6YG57-F1
#
_cell.length_a   1.000
_cell.length_b   1.000
_cell.length_c   1.000
_cell.angle_alpha   90.00
_cell.angle_beta   90.00
_cell.angle_gamma   90.00
#
_symmetry.space_group_name_H-M   'P 1'
#
loop_
_entity.id
_entity.type
_entity.pdbx_description
1 polymer ?
#
loop_
_entity_poly.entity_id
_entity_poly.type
_entity_poly.pdbx_seq_one_letter_code
_entity_poly.pdbx_strand_id
1 'polypeptide(L)'
;MSLDGAVERRKETQTGPGAGNGNGNGVVAPSLPSYSTHRLRLNPNTDHKPDSYEDLQLEFSPLLFSSLERYLPPGLLNVSRDAKVQYMREILLRYSPEGERTRVQRHREYRQKIISNYQPLYRELYTMHASNFFVPSFLKAINENTEENFRKIMSEPSPGVLTFEMLQPRFCELLLSEVENFEKWVHETKFRIMRPNTMNKYGAVLDDFGLETMLDKLMEDFIRPISRVFF
;
A
#
# COMPACT_ATOMS: atom_id res chain seq x y z
N MET A 1 -32.30 42.85 2.30
CA MET A 1 -32.75 42.76 0.89
C MET A 1 -32.12 41.48 0.35
N SER A 2 -32.82 40.35 0.42
CA SER A 2 -33.72 39.79 -0.62
C SER A 2 -32.93 39.39 -1.88
N LEU A 3 -33.09 38.26 -2.56
CA LEU A 3 -33.92 37.04 -2.58
C LEU A 3 -33.18 36.17 -3.66
N ASP A 4 -32.89 34.88 -3.45
CA ASP A 4 -33.71 33.72 -3.88
C ASP A 4 -33.41 33.20 -5.32
N GLY A 5 -33.54 31.88 -5.49
CA GLY A 5 -33.63 31.17 -6.78
C GLY A 5 -32.45 30.22 -7.12
N ALA A 6 -32.65 28.99 -7.59
CA ALA A 6 -33.83 28.15 -7.72
C ALA A 6 -33.38 26.70 -8.00
N VAL A 7 -34.18 25.75 -7.53
CA VAL A 7 -34.09 24.30 -7.74
C VAL A 7 -34.98 23.91 -8.93
N GLU A 8 -34.45 23.15 -9.90
CA GLU A 8 -35.25 22.34 -10.85
C GLU A 8 -34.61 20.94 -10.95
N ARG A 9 -35.21 19.84 -10.48
CA ARG A 9 -36.46 19.15 -10.88
C ARG A 9 -36.34 18.44 -12.23
N ARG A 10 -35.83 17.20 -12.23
CA ARG A 10 -35.93 16.27 -13.37
C ARG A 10 -37.08 15.28 -13.12
N LYS A 11 -38.04 15.29 -14.06
CA LYS A 11 -39.30 14.55 -14.10
C LYS A 11 -39.12 13.02 -14.06
N GLU A 12 -39.89 12.38 -13.19
CA GLU A 12 -40.42 11.03 -13.38
C GLU A 12 -41.55 11.05 -14.43
N THR A 13 -41.63 9.99 -15.23
CA THR A 13 -42.87 9.61 -15.93
C THR A 13 -42.99 8.08 -15.87
N GLN A 14 -43.94 7.61 -15.05
CA GLN A 14 -44.68 6.34 -15.14
C GLN A 14 -45.60 6.40 -16.39
N THR A 15 -46.08 5.35 -17.08
CA THR A 15 -46.53 3.98 -16.74
C THR A 15 -46.91 3.25 -18.05
N GLY A 16 -46.91 1.90 -18.06
CA GLY A 16 -47.73 1.11 -19.01
C GLY A 16 -47.25 -0.33 -19.27
N PRO A 17 -48.03 -1.39 -18.98
CA PRO A 17 -47.59 -2.79 -19.01
C PRO A 17 -47.82 -3.47 -20.37
N GLY A 18 -46.85 -4.25 -20.83
CA GLY A 18 -46.96 -5.07 -22.05
C GLY A 18 -46.58 -6.51 -21.76
N ALA A 19 -47.59 -7.39 -21.71
CA ALA A 19 -47.42 -8.83 -21.71
C ALA A 19 -46.88 -9.29 -23.07
N GLY A 20 -45.82 -10.10 -23.07
CA GLY A 20 -45.24 -10.70 -24.27
C GLY A 20 -44.60 -12.05 -23.93
N ASN A 21 -45.31 -13.12 -24.26
CA ASN A 21 -44.86 -14.50 -24.21
C ASN A 21 -43.52 -14.66 -24.95
N GLY A 22 -42.49 -15.10 -24.24
CA GLY A 22 -41.18 -15.45 -24.79
C GLY A 22 -40.76 -16.82 -24.27
N ASN A 23 -40.98 -17.84 -25.11
CA ASN A 23 -40.59 -19.22 -24.90
C ASN A 23 -39.05 -19.31 -24.81
N GLY A 24 -38.50 -19.41 -23.61
CA GLY A 24 -37.05 -19.50 -23.38
C GLY A 24 -36.69 -20.85 -22.75
N ASN A 25 -36.11 -21.74 -23.55
CA ASN A 25 -35.37 -22.90 -23.05
C ASN A 25 -34.19 -22.39 -22.20
N GLY A 26 -34.42 -22.24 -20.90
CA GLY A 26 -33.39 -21.96 -19.93
C GLY A 26 -32.56 -23.21 -19.68
N VAL A 27 -31.40 -23.30 -20.31
CA VAL A 27 -30.30 -24.10 -19.78
C VAL A 27 -29.97 -23.55 -18.40
N VAL A 28 -30.46 -24.23 -17.37
CA VAL A 28 -30.08 -23.99 -15.98
C VAL A 28 -28.57 -24.24 -15.86
N ALA A 29 -27.80 -23.16 -15.85
CA ALA A 29 -26.43 -23.23 -15.37
C ALA A 29 -26.46 -23.77 -13.93
N PRO A 30 -25.60 -24.74 -13.56
CA PRO A 30 -25.60 -25.28 -12.22
C PRO A 30 -25.30 -24.13 -11.25
N SER A 31 -26.26 -23.85 -10.37
CA SER A 31 -26.07 -22.95 -9.24
C SER A 31 -24.89 -23.45 -8.43
N LEU A 32 -23.80 -22.67 -8.41
CA LEU A 32 -22.68 -22.93 -7.50
C LEU A 32 -23.21 -23.00 -6.06
N PRO A 33 -22.73 -23.94 -5.23
CA PRO A 33 -23.12 -24.00 -3.82
C PRO A 33 -22.82 -22.65 -3.18
N SER A 34 -23.82 -22.03 -2.54
CA SER A 34 -23.60 -20.81 -1.77
C SER A 34 -22.75 -21.16 -0.55
N TYR A 35 -21.43 -21.02 -0.65
CA TYR A 35 -20.49 -21.24 0.46
C TYR A 35 -20.52 -20.11 1.50
N SER A 36 -21.59 -19.31 1.51
CA SER A 36 -21.78 -18.12 2.35
C SER A 36 -21.72 -18.41 3.87
N THR A 37 -21.79 -19.68 4.27
CA THR A 37 -21.74 -20.12 5.68
C THR A 37 -20.42 -20.74 6.11
N HIS A 38 -19.51 -21.05 5.18
CA HIS A 38 -18.24 -21.68 5.52
C HIS A 38 -17.23 -20.57 5.81
N ARG A 39 -16.84 -20.43 7.08
CA ARG A 39 -15.74 -19.55 7.50
C ARG A 39 -14.46 -20.36 7.60
N LEU A 40 -13.33 -19.70 7.35
CA LEU A 40 -12.03 -20.24 7.69
C LEU A 40 -11.96 -20.57 9.18
N ARG A 41 -11.25 -21.64 9.51
CA ARG A 41 -10.92 -21.99 10.89
C ARG A 41 -10.02 -20.90 11.48
N LEU A 42 -10.12 -20.69 12.78
CA LEU A 42 -9.22 -19.78 13.50
C LEU A 42 -7.80 -20.34 13.57
N ASN A 43 -7.68 -21.66 13.72
CA ASN A 43 -6.41 -22.37 13.86
C ASN A 43 -6.16 -23.28 12.65
N PRO A 44 -4.91 -23.37 12.17
CA PRO A 44 -4.56 -24.25 11.06
C PRO A 44 -4.73 -25.72 11.46
N ASN A 45 -5.11 -26.55 10.50
CA ASN A 45 -5.05 -27.99 10.65
C ASN A 45 -3.59 -28.46 10.47
N THR A 46 -2.95 -28.87 11.56
CA THR A 46 -1.55 -29.34 11.56
C THR A 46 -1.39 -30.72 10.94
N ASP A 47 -2.44 -31.52 10.95
CA ASP A 47 -2.42 -32.91 10.45
C ASP A 47 -2.74 -32.97 8.95
N HIS A 48 -3.24 -31.87 8.38
CA HIS A 48 -3.55 -31.77 6.95
C HIS A 48 -2.31 -31.39 6.14
N LYS A 49 -1.95 -32.23 5.17
CA LYS A 49 -0.93 -31.89 4.18
C LYS A 49 -1.62 -31.16 3.01
N PRO A 50 -1.33 -29.87 2.78
CA PRO A 50 -1.92 -29.14 1.67
C PRO A 50 -1.46 -29.69 0.33
N ASP A 51 -2.31 -29.52 -0.68
CA ASP A 51 -1.99 -29.82 -2.06
C ASP A 51 -0.90 -28.86 -2.57
N SER A 52 -0.09 -29.31 -3.54
CA SER A 52 0.75 -28.39 -4.30
C SER A 52 -0.13 -27.58 -5.24
N TYR A 53 0.20 -26.31 -5.47
CA TYR A 53 -0.52 -25.42 -6.38
C TYR A 53 0.41 -24.76 -7.42
N GLU A 54 1.65 -25.25 -7.55
CA GLU A 54 2.69 -24.64 -8.40
C GLU A 54 2.46 -24.82 -9.90
N ASP A 55 1.76 -25.89 -10.28
CA ASP A 55 1.40 -26.24 -11.66
C ASP A 55 0.21 -25.43 -12.20
N LEU A 56 -0.50 -24.70 -11.35
CA LEU A 56 -1.66 -23.89 -11.75
C LEU A 56 -1.23 -22.45 -12.03
N GLN A 57 -1.69 -21.90 -13.17
CA GLN A 57 -1.61 -20.45 -13.44
C GLN A 57 -2.65 -19.70 -12.60
N LEU A 58 -2.29 -19.44 -11.34
CA LEU A 58 -3.13 -18.73 -10.38
C LEU A 58 -2.78 -17.24 -10.34
N GLU A 59 -3.78 -16.40 -10.07
CA GLU A 59 -3.59 -14.95 -9.88
C GLU A 59 -2.92 -14.58 -8.55
N PHE A 60 -2.84 -15.53 -7.63
CA PHE A 60 -2.19 -15.38 -6.33
C PHE A 60 -1.07 -16.41 -6.19
N SER A 61 -0.12 -16.15 -5.29
CA SER A 61 1.00 -17.06 -5.04
C SER A 61 0.49 -18.47 -4.67
N PRO A 62 1.03 -19.55 -5.26
CA PRO A 62 0.75 -20.94 -4.87
C PRO A 62 0.96 -21.21 -3.37
N LEU A 63 1.91 -20.50 -2.74
CA LEU A 63 2.17 -20.58 -1.30
C LEU A 63 1.00 -20.06 -0.46
N LEU A 64 0.24 -19.08 -0.99
CA LEU A 64 -0.93 -18.54 -0.32
C LEU A 64 -2.05 -19.59 -0.28
N PHE A 65 -2.26 -20.32 -1.37
CA PHE A 65 -3.27 -21.39 -1.42
C PHE A 65 -2.92 -22.56 -0.52
N SER A 66 -1.67 -23.04 -0.55
CA SER A 66 -1.23 -24.12 0.34
C SER A 66 -1.29 -23.73 1.83
N SER A 67 -1.02 -22.46 2.15
CA SER A 67 -1.19 -21.94 3.51
C SER A 67 -2.67 -21.84 3.90
N LEU A 68 -3.50 -21.27 3.03
CA LEU A 68 -4.93 -21.05 3.24
C LEU A 68 -5.70 -22.37 3.34
N GLU A 69 -5.27 -23.40 2.62
CA GLU A 69 -5.89 -24.73 2.64
C GLU A 69 -5.95 -25.32 4.05
N ARG A 70 -4.91 -25.09 4.87
CA ARG A 70 -4.86 -25.56 6.26
C ARG A 70 -5.95 -24.95 7.14
N TYR A 71 -6.50 -23.81 6.73
CA TYR A 71 -7.57 -23.12 7.45
C TYR A 71 -8.96 -23.45 6.90
N LEU A 72 -9.07 -24.30 5.87
CA LEU A 72 -10.37 -24.71 5.35
C LEU A 72 -11.14 -25.56 6.38
N PRO A 73 -12.48 -25.46 6.42
CA PRO A 73 -13.29 -26.30 7.29
C PRO A 73 -13.22 -27.77 6.84
N PRO A 74 -13.43 -28.75 7.74
CA PRO A 74 -13.25 -30.17 7.44
C PRO A 74 -14.03 -30.68 6.22
N GLY A 75 -15.24 -30.14 5.99
CA GLY A 75 -16.05 -30.49 4.82
C GLY A 75 -15.45 -30.06 3.48
N LEU A 76 -14.57 -29.05 3.47
CA LEU A 76 -13.87 -28.55 2.29
C LEU A 76 -12.45 -29.12 2.15
N LEU A 77 -11.91 -29.81 3.17
CA LEU A 77 -10.59 -30.47 3.05
C LEU A 77 -10.65 -31.74 2.19
N ASN A 78 -11.82 -32.39 2.16
CA ASN A 78 -12.04 -33.65 1.45
C ASN A 78 -12.60 -33.48 0.02
N VAL A 79 -12.80 -32.24 -0.44
CA VAL A 79 -13.27 -31.99 -1.82
C VAL A 79 -12.11 -31.98 -2.81
N SER A 80 -12.44 -31.97 -4.11
CA SER A 80 -11.43 -31.91 -5.17
C SER A 80 -10.57 -30.66 -5.05
N ARG A 81 -9.31 -30.78 -5.50
CA ARG A 81 -8.33 -29.69 -5.54
C ARG A 81 -8.90 -28.43 -6.21
N ASP A 82 -9.61 -28.59 -7.33
CA ASP A 82 -10.25 -27.47 -8.05
C ASP A 82 -11.32 -26.77 -7.22
N ALA A 83 -12.15 -27.53 -6.48
CA ALA A 83 -13.18 -26.97 -5.62
C ALA A 83 -12.57 -26.18 -4.45
N LYS A 84 -11.47 -26.68 -3.86
CA LYS A 84 -10.72 -25.94 -2.84
C LYS A 84 -10.17 -24.63 -3.39
N VAL A 85 -9.59 -24.66 -4.60
CA VAL A 85 -9.03 -23.47 -5.27
C VAL A 85 -10.12 -22.43 -5.54
N GLN A 86 -11.29 -22.83 -6.05
CA GLN A 86 -12.39 -21.90 -6.30
C GLN A 86 -12.85 -21.22 -5.02
N TYR A 87 -13.06 -21.98 -3.95
CA TYR A 87 -13.48 -21.43 -2.66
C TYR A 87 -12.40 -20.50 -2.05
N MET A 88 -11.13 -20.90 -2.08
CA MET A 88 -10.01 -20.06 -1.64
C MET A 88 -9.90 -18.78 -2.48
N ARG A 89 -10.08 -18.88 -3.80
CA ARG A 89 -10.07 -17.73 -4.72
C ARG A 89 -11.19 -16.76 -4.40
N GLU A 90 -12.41 -17.22 -4.13
CA GLU A 90 -13.52 -16.35 -3.72
C GLU A 90 -13.24 -15.59 -2.42
N ILE A 91 -12.58 -16.24 -1.45
CA ILE A 91 -12.13 -15.56 -0.23
C ILE A 91 -11.10 -14.49 -0.57
N LEU A 92 -10.06 -14.85 -1.32
CA LEU A 92 -8.98 -13.92 -1.66
C LEU A 92 -9.47 -12.73 -2.47
N LEU A 93 -10.40 -12.93 -3.40
CA LEU A 93 -11.02 -11.86 -4.18
C LEU A 93 -11.85 -10.88 -3.34
N ARG A 94 -12.47 -11.35 -2.24
CA ARG A 94 -13.20 -10.47 -1.32
C ARG A 94 -12.27 -9.52 -0.55
N TYR A 95 -11.07 -9.98 -0.18
CA TYR A 95 -10.10 -9.17 0.58
C TYR A 95 -9.11 -8.43 -0.32
N SER A 96 -8.91 -8.89 -1.55
CA SER A 96 -8.01 -8.30 -2.53
C SER A 96 -8.66 -8.29 -3.92
N PRO A 97 -9.57 -7.32 -4.17
CA PRO A 97 -10.23 -7.20 -5.46
C PRO A 97 -9.22 -6.96 -6.59
N GLU A 98 -9.57 -7.34 -7.81
CA GLU A 98 -8.72 -7.18 -9.01
C GLU A 98 -8.20 -5.75 -9.20
N GLY A 99 -9.03 -4.74 -8.91
CA GLY A 99 -8.65 -3.33 -9.03
C GLY A 99 -7.49 -2.95 -8.12
N GLU A 100 -7.51 -3.38 -6.85
CA GLU A 100 -6.43 -3.10 -5.89
C GLU A 100 -5.15 -3.83 -6.30
N ARG A 101 -5.26 -5.11 -6.69
CA ARG A 101 -4.13 -5.91 -7.14
C ARG A 101 -3.46 -5.32 -8.38
N THR A 102 -4.26 -4.91 -9.37
CA THR A 102 -3.76 -4.26 -10.58
C THR A 102 -3.06 -2.94 -10.25
N ARG A 103 -3.59 -2.19 -9.27
CA ARG A 103 -2.99 -0.93 -8.83
C ARG A 103 -1.63 -1.16 -8.16
N VAL A 104 -1.55 -2.08 -7.20
CA VAL A 104 -0.29 -2.44 -6.51
C VAL A 104 0.74 -2.96 -7.50
N GLN A 105 0.33 -3.86 -8.40
CA GLN A 105 1.23 -4.43 -9.41
C GLN A 105 1.77 -3.36 -10.36
N ARG A 106 0.90 -2.48 -10.89
CA ARG A 106 1.32 -1.35 -11.74
C ARG A 106 2.25 -0.40 -11.00
N HIS A 107 2.00 -0.14 -9.72
CA HIS A 107 2.87 0.70 -8.90
C HIS A 107 4.26 0.08 -8.71
N ARG A 108 4.31 -1.23 -8.46
CA ARG A 108 5.57 -1.98 -8.37
C ARG A 108 6.35 -1.96 -9.69
N GLU A 109 5.69 -2.23 -10.81
CA GLU A 109 6.30 -2.18 -12.14
C GLU A 109 6.79 -0.77 -12.48
N TYR A 110 6.03 0.24 -12.11
CA TYR A 110 6.40 1.65 -12.25
C TYR A 110 7.69 1.97 -11.47
N ARG A 111 7.76 1.61 -10.18
CA ARG A 111 8.97 1.79 -9.36
C ARG A 111 10.16 1.03 -9.94
N GLN A 112 9.96 -0.22 -10.37
CA GLN A 112 11.03 -1.02 -10.98
C GLN A 112 11.58 -0.39 -12.25
N LYS A 113 10.72 0.19 -13.10
CA LYS A 113 11.16 0.94 -14.28
C LYS A 113 11.98 2.17 -13.92
N ILE A 114 11.65 2.86 -12.84
CA ILE A 114 12.46 4.00 -12.39
C ILE A 114 13.82 3.50 -11.92
N ILE A 115 13.85 2.52 -11.01
CA ILE A 115 15.09 1.97 -10.45
C ILE A 115 16.01 1.42 -11.54
N SER A 116 15.47 0.84 -12.61
CA SER A 116 16.28 0.30 -13.72
C SER A 116 16.84 1.35 -14.69
N ASN A 117 16.20 2.53 -14.78
CA ASN A 117 16.54 3.54 -15.80
C ASN A 117 17.14 4.83 -15.21
N TYR A 118 16.89 5.11 -13.94
CA TYR A 118 17.44 6.27 -13.23
C TYR A 118 18.79 5.90 -12.60
N GLN A 119 19.76 6.80 -12.73
CA GLN A 119 21.05 6.68 -12.06
C GLN A 119 21.13 7.68 -10.90
N PRO A 120 21.20 7.20 -9.64
CA PRO A 120 21.39 8.05 -8.48
C PRO A 120 22.67 8.89 -8.55
N LEU A 121 22.58 10.16 -8.17
CA LEU A 121 23.75 11.06 -8.12
C LEU A 121 24.55 10.81 -6.83
N TYR A 122 23.86 10.66 -5.71
CA TYR A 122 24.46 10.44 -4.39
C TYR A 122 24.04 9.10 -3.81
N ARG A 123 24.82 8.04 -4.09
CA ARG A 123 24.59 6.70 -3.52
C ARG A 123 24.63 6.66 -1.99
N GLU A 124 25.32 7.62 -1.38
CA GLU A 124 25.36 7.78 0.08
C GLU A 124 23.99 8.12 0.70
N LEU A 125 23.04 8.65 -0.08
CA LEU A 125 21.68 8.86 0.40
C LEU A 125 20.91 7.54 0.60
N TYR A 126 21.32 6.49 -0.11
CA TYR A 126 20.66 5.18 -0.08
C TYR A 126 21.27 4.26 0.99
N THR A 127 22.47 4.62 1.48
CA THR A 127 23.14 3.92 2.59
C THR A 127 23.01 4.76 3.86
N MET A 128 22.22 4.28 4.83
CA MET A 128 22.02 4.98 6.10
C MET A 128 23.34 5.14 6.88
N HIS A 129 23.96 6.31 6.76
CA HIS A 129 25.12 6.72 7.56
C HIS A 129 24.69 7.76 8.58
N ALA A 130 24.22 7.30 9.74
CA ALA A 130 23.64 8.13 10.78
C ALA A 130 24.49 9.37 11.14
N SER A 131 25.83 9.23 11.19
CA SER A 131 26.78 10.32 11.48
C SER A 131 26.79 11.46 10.46
N ASN A 132 26.46 11.18 9.19
CA ASN A 132 26.45 12.16 8.11
C ASN A 132 25.04 12.73 7.87
N PHE A 133 24.02 12.01 8.33
CA PHE A 133 22.62 12.37 8.13
C PHE A 133 22.13 13.28 9.26
N PHE A 134 22.47 12.92 10.50
CA PHE A 134 21.92 13.55 11.68
C PHE A 134 22.91 14.50 12.35
N VAL A 135 22.37 15.54 12.97
CA VAL A 135 23.18 16.42 13.81
C VAL A 135 23.70 15.64 15.04
N PRO A 136 24.94 15.88 15.49
CA PRO A 136 25.51 15.12 16.61
C PRO A 136 24.69 15.20 17.91
N SER A 137 24.04 16.35 18.15
CA SER A 137 23.14 16.55 19.29
C SER A 137 21.94 15.59 19.25
N PHE A 138 21.35 15.39 18.07
CA PHE A 138 20.24 14.49 17.85
C PHE A 138 20.64 13.03 18.06
N LEU A 139 21.78 12.60 17.48
CA LEU A 139 22.29 11.24 17.67
C LEU A 139 22.56 10.92 19.14
N LYS A 140 23.12 11.90 19.87
CA LYS A 140 23.36 11.73 21.30
C LYS A 140 22.05 11.52 22.07
N ALA A 141 21.02 12.33 21.78
CA ALA A 141 19.72 12.20 22.42
C ALA A 141 19.04 10.85 22.12
N ILE A 142 19.14 10.37 20.88
CA ILE A 142 18.58 9.06 20.47
C ILE A 142 19.32 7.90 21.15
N ASN A 143 20.65 7.95 21.25
CA ASN A 143 21.43 6.90 21.90
C ASN A 143 21.17 6.82 23.41
N GLU A 144 20.93 7.97 24.06
CA GLU A 144 20.62 8.03 25.49
C GLU A 144 19.14 7.73 25.78
N ASN A 145 18.24 7.98 24.82
CA ASN A 145 16.80 7.66 24.83
C ASN A 145 16.05 8.07 26.11
N THR A 146 16.44 9.19 26.72
CA THR A 146 15.80 9.76 27.91
C THR A 146 15.02 11.01 27.54
N GLU A 147 13.87 11.23 28.20
CA GLU A 147 13.02 12.40 28.01
C GLU A 147 13.76 13.73 28.21
N GLU A 148 14.61 13.81 29.25
CA GLU A 148 15.38 15.02 29.56
C GLU A 148 16.30 15.45 28.41
N ASN A 149 16.95 14.48 27.75
CA ASN A 149 17.81 14.75 26.61
C ASN A 149 17.02 15.15 25.36
N PHE A 150 15.85 14.56 25.13
CA PHE A 150 14.99 15.00 24.04
C PHE A 150 14.46 16.42 24.29
N ARG A 151 14.02 16.73 25.51
CA ARG A 151 13.60 18.08 25.89
C ARG A 151 14.72 19.12 25.79
N LYS A 152 15.98 18.70 25.86
CA LYS A 152 17.14 19.59 25.68
C LYS A 152 17.37 19.99 24.22
N ILE A 153 17.00 19.14 23.26
CA ILE A 153 17.16 19.40 21.82
C ILE A 153 15.86 19.83 21.14
N MET A 154 14.71 19.63 21.81
CA MET A 154 13.38 19.96 21.31
C MET A 154 12.82 21.22 21.97
N SER A 155 12.06 21.96 21.19
CA SER A 155 11.29 23.13 21.64
C SER A 155 9.82 22.91 21.31
N GLU A 156 8.92 23.40 22.16
CA GLU A 156 7.48 23.31 21.96
C GLU A 156 6.91 24.71 21.71
N PRO A 157 6.91 25.21 20.45
CA PRO A 157 6.38 26.53 20.15
C PRO A 157 4.85 26.64 20.37
N SER A 158 4.14 25.51 20.34
CA SER A 158 2.70 25.42 20.57
C SER A 158 2.36 24.07 21.22
N PRO A 159 1.33 24.00 22.09
CA PRO A 159 0.90 22.75 22.71
C PRO A 159 0.75 21.62 21.68
N GLY A 160 1.50 20.54 21.86
CA GLY A 160 1.49 19.36 20.97
C GLY A 160 2.32 19.47 19.69
N VAL A 161 3.09 20.55 19.50
CA VAL A 161 3.97 20.74 18.34
C VAL A 161 5.42 20.81 18.82
N LEU A 162 6.23 19.81 18.48
CA LEU A 162 7.66 19.75 18.83
C LEU A 162 8.52 20.12 17.62
N THR A 163 9.48 21.03 17.83
CA THR A 163 10.46 21.46 16.83
C THR A 163 11.87 21.15 17.30
N PHE A 164 12.68 20.53 16.43
CA PHE A 164 14.07 20.16 16.71
C PHE A 164 14.90 20.09 15.44
N GLU A 165 16.21 20.26 15.61
CA GLU A 165 17.18 20.04 14.53
C GLU A 165 17.53 18.56 14.47
N MET A 166 17.22 17.93 13.34
CA MET A 166 17.46 16.51 13.11
C MET A 166 18.55 16.30 12.06
N LEU A 167 18.38 16.93 10.89
CA LEU A 167 19.20 16.68 9.71
C LEU A 167 20.36 17.66 9.60
N GLN A 168 21.52 17.18 9.14
CA GLN A 168 22.63 18.05 8.81
C GLN A 168 22.32 18.90 7.56
N PRO A 169 22.75 20.17 7.48
CA PRO A 169 22.55 21.00 6.30
C PRO A 169 23.10 20.35 5.02
N ARG A 170 24.27 19.73 5.11
CA ARG A 170 24.89 18.99 4.00
C ARG A 170 23.98 17.87 3.47
N PHE A 171 23.31 17.13 4.36
CA PHE A 171 22.38 16.09 3.95
C PHE A 171 21.18 16.69 3.19
N CYS A 172 20.64 17.82 3.67
CA CYS A 172 19.56 18.53 2.99
C CYS A 172 19.98 19.00 1.58
N GLU A 173 21.20 19.51 1.43
CA GLU A 173 21.74 19.92 0.12
C GLU A 173 21.88 18.74 -0.86
N LEU A 174 22.40 17.60 -0.37
CA LEU A 174 22.53 16.38 -1.16
C LEU A 174 21.15 15.85 -1.58
N LEU A 175 20.18 15.83 -0.66
CA LEU A 175 18.82 15.37 -0.93
C LEU A 175 18.12 16.27 -1.96
N LEU A 176 18.25 17.60 -1.83
CA LEU A 176 17.70 18.54 -2.80
C LEU A 176 18.33 18.35 -4.18
N SER A 177 19.66 18.18 -4.24
CA SER A 177 20.38 17.93 -5.49
C SER A 177 19.97 16.61 -6.16
N GLU A 178 19.74 15.54 -5.37
CA GLU A 178 19.22 14.26 -5.87
C GLU A 178 17.81 14.40 -6.45
N VAL A 179 16.93 15.11 -5.75
CA VAL A 179 15.55 15.37 -6.20
C VAL A 179 15.57 16.19 -7.49
N GLU A 180 16.40 17.23 -7.59
CA GLU A 180 16.57 18.00 -8.83
C GLU A 180 17.11 17.15 -9.98
N ASN A 181 18.06 16.25 -9.72
CA ASN A 181 18.58 15.32 -10.71
C ASN A 181 17.49 14.36 -11.20
N PHE A 182 16.68 13.83 -10.29
CA PHE A 182 15.53 13.00 -10.62
C PHE A 182 14.52 13.76 -11.47
N GLU A 183 14.16 14.98 -11.09
CA GLU A 183 13.25 15.80 -11.89
C GLU A 183 13.83 16.06 -13.29
N LYS A 184 15.10 16.41 -13.43
CA LYS A 184 15.75 16.59 -14.75
C LYS A 184 15.64 15.33 -15.61
N TRP A 185 15.99 14.17 -15.06
CA TRP A 185 15.87 12.88 -15.75
C TRP A 185 14.42 12.59 -16.20
N VAL A 186 13.43 12.86 -15.36
CA VAL A 186 12.00 12.70 -15.70
C VAL A 186 11.60 13.60 -16.89
N HIS A 187 12.04 14.85 -16.88
CA HIS A 187 11.75 15.80 -17.97
C HIS A 187 12.44 15.40 -19.28
N GLU A 188 13.70 14.96 -19.22
CA GLU A 188 14.50 14.55 -20.37
C GLU A 188 13.97 13.25 -21.01
N THR A 189 13.65 12.26 -20.19
CA THR A 189 13.14 10.96 -20.65
C THR A 189 11.65 10.98 -20.99
N LYS A 190 10.96 12.10 -20.71
CA LYS A 190 9.49 12.23 -20.79
C LYS A 190 8.78 11.13 -20.00
N PHE A 191 9.40 10.66 -18.92
CA PHE A 191 8.84 9.60 -18.09
C PHE A 191 7.63 10.14 -17.33
N ARG A 192 6.52 9.40 -17.32
CA ARG A 192 5.33 9.82 -16.59
C ARG A 192 5.42 9.36 -15.14
N ILE A 193 5.80 10.28 -14.25
CA ILE A 193 5.79 10.03 -12.81
C ILE A 193 4.37 10.09 -12.23
N MET A 194 4.08 9.23 -11.26
CA MET A 194 2.89 9.33 -10.44
C MET A 194 3.09 10.44 -9.41
N ARG A 195 2.11 11.33 -9.27
CA ARG A 195 2.12 12.37 -8.25
C ARG A 195 0.89 12.18 -7.36
N PRO A 196 1.06 11.91 -6.05
CA PRO A 196 -0.06 11.56 -5.18
C PRO A 196 -1.04 12.72 -4.94
N ASN A 197 -0.62 13.96 -5.17
CA ASN A 197 -1.49 15.13 -5.06
C ASN A 197 -1.44 15.97 -6.35
N THR A 198 -2.61 16.25 -6.93
CA THR A 198 -2.78 17.04 -8.15
C THR A 198 -2.40 18.51 -7.97
N MET A 199 -2.33 19.00 -6.73
CA MET A 199 -1.88 20.36 -6.41
C MET A 199 -0.36 20.53 -6.32
N ASN A 200 0.42 19.43 -6.28
CA ASN A 200 1.88 19.50 -6.29
C ASN A 200 2.38 19.59 -7.74
N LYS A 201 2.44 20.82 -8.27
CA LYS A 201 3.07 21.10 -9.58
C LYS A 201 4.57 20.78 -9.60
N TYR A 202 5.20 20.69 -8.43
CA TYR A 202 6.61 20.41 -8.23
C TYR A 202 6.77 19.39 -7.10
N GLY A 203 7.75 18.50 -7.20
CA GLY A 203 8.01 17.47 -6.19
C GLY A 203 8.11 16.06 -6.77
N ALA A 204 8.90 15.24 -6.07
CA ALA A 204 9.14 13.84 -6.35
C ALA A 204 8.77 12.99 -5.13
N VAL A 205 8.32 11.76 -5.37
CA VAL A 205 8.13 10.76 -4.30
C VAL A 205 9.46 10.06 -4.10
N LEU A 206 10.04 10.18 -2.90
CA LEU A 206 11.36 9.62 -2.59
C LEU A 206 11.42 8.09 -2.74
N ASP A 207 10.31 7.40 -2.44
CA ASP A 207 10.20 5.95 -2.61
C ASP A 207 10.30 5.52 -4.09
N ASP A 208 9.91 6.39 -5.03
CA ASP A 208 9.86 6.02 -6.45
C ASP A 208 11.24 5.74 -7.02
N PHE A 209 12.27 6.40 -6.49
CA PHE A 209 13.64 6.24 -6.94
C PHE A 209 14.55 5.53 -5.92
N GLY A 210 13.97 4.92 -4.87
CA GLY A 210 14.65 3.91 -4.05
C GLY A 210 15.06 4.34 -2.63
N LEU A 211 14.53 5.46 -2.10
CA LEU A 211 14.81 5.88 -0.72
C LEU A 211 13.91 5.21 0.34
N GLU A 212 12.98 4.34 -0.07
CA GLU A 212 12.02 3.64 0.82
C GLU A 212 12.71 2.98 2.03
N THR A 213 13.74 2.16 1.79
CA THR A 213 14.47 1.48 2.88
C THR A 213 15.20 2.44 3.83
N MET A 214 15.65 3.58 3.33
CA MET A 214 16.30 4.61 4.16
C MET A 214 15.26 5.29 5.06
N LEU A 215 14.11 5.66 4.49
CA LEU A 215 12.99 6.28 5.21
C LEU A 215 12.37 5.34 6.24
N ASP A 216 12.22 4.05 5.92
CA ASP A 216 11.72 3.05 6.87
C ASP A 216 12.62 2.98 8.11
N LYS A 217 13.94 2.95 7.92
CA LYS A 217 14.92 2.97 9.03
C LYS A 217 14.86 4.27 9.81
N LEU A 218 14.75 5.42 9.13
CA LEU A 218 14.57 6.72 9.78
C LEU A 218 13.35 6.69 10.72
N MET A 219 12.23 6.17 10.23
CA MET A 219 10.98 6.11 10.98
C MET A 219 11.06 5.14 12.18
N GLU A 220 11.55 3.92 11.96
CA GLU A 220 11.60 2.89 13.00
C GLU A 220 12.67 3.17 14.06
N ASP A 221 13.87 3.57 13.64
CA ASP A 221 15.01 3.66 14.56
C ASP A 221 15.11 5.03 15.26
N PHE A 222 14.60 6.11 14.64
CA PHE A 222 14.81 7.48 15.14
C PHE A 222 13.52 8.20 15.50
N ILE A 223 12.47 8.14 14.67
CA ILE A 223 11.22 8.87 14.93
C ILE A 223 10.34 8.13 15.95
N ARG A 224 10.21 6.81 15.82
CA ARG A 224 9.37 5.99 16.70
C ARG A 224 9.77 6.08 18.19
N PRO A 225 11.06 6.07 18.58
CA PRO A 225 11.45 6.27 19.98
C PRO A 225 11.00 7.63 20.53
N ILE A 226 11.13 8.71 19.75
CA ILE A 226 10.69 10.04 20.15
C ILE A 226 9.18 10.04 20.39
N SER A 227 8.41 9.50 19.45
CA SER A 227 6.95 9.44 19.58
C SER A 227 6.52 8.70 20.83
N ARG A 228 7.20 7.60 21.20
CA ARG A 228 6.88 6.83 22.43
C ARG A 228 7.18 7.58 23.74
N VAL A 229 8.05 8.58 23.70
CA VAL A 229 8.42 9.37 24.89
C VAL A 229 7.45 10.53 25.09
N PHE A 230 6.97 11.15 24.00
CA PHE A 230 6.12 12.34 24.07
C PHE A 230 4.62 12.08 23.90
N PHE A 231 4.21 10.91 23.37
CA PHE A 231 2.82 10.55 23.09
C PHE A 231 2.52 9.10 23.48
#